data_AF-A0A954BJX9-F1
#
_entry.id   AF-A0A954BJX9-F1
#
_cell.length_a   1.000
_cell.length_b   1.000
_cell.length_c   1.000
_cell.angle_alpha   90.00
_cell.angle_beta   90.00
_cell.angle_gamma   90.00
#
_symmetry.space_group_name_H-M   'P 1'
#
loop_
_entity.id
_entity.type
_entity.pdbx_description
1 polymer ?
#
loop_
_entity_poly.entity_id
_entity_poly.type
_entity_poly.pdbx_seq_one_letter_code
_entity_poly.pdbx_strand_id
1 'polypeptide(L)'
;TGMDDARRIMTESREDWEKIATGLLEYETLTGEEITDLLDGKPPTRPDLSEEELSPGSAVPVIGKRRKPKGDAGEATGDPEPNPA
;
A
#
# COMPACT_ATOMS: atom_id res chain seq x y z
N THR A 1 8.63 -10.60 -38.76
CA THR A 1 8.63 -11.62 -37.69
C THR A 1 8.08 -10.99 -36.42
N GLY A 2 7.76 -11.76 -35.38
CA GLY A 2 7.32 -11.17 -34.11
C GLY A 2 8.33 -10.17 -33.50
N MET A 3 9.63 -10.35 -33.77
CA MET A 3 10.68 -9.42 -33.35
C MET A 3 10.59 -8.07 -34.07
N ASP A 4 10.32 -8.08 -35.38
CA ASP A 4 10.20 -6.86 -36.18
C ASP A 4 8.95 -6.07 -35.78
N ASP A 5 7.84 -6.78 -35.51
CA ASP A 5 6.61 -6.16 -35.02
C ASP A 5 6.79 -5.55 -33.63
N ALA A 6 7.44 -6.27 -32.71
CA ALA A 6 7.77 -5.74 -31.39
C ALA A 6 8.64 -4.48 -31.49
N ARG A 7 9.69 -4.51 -32.33
CA ARG A 7 10.56 -3.35 -32.56
C ARG A 7 9.78 -2.16 -33.13
N ARG A 8 8.90 -2.42 -34.10
CA ARG A 8 8.06 -1.39 -34.71
C ARG A 8 7.13 -0.75 -33.67
N ILE A 9 6.40 -1.55 -32.89
CA ILE A 9 5.50 -1.07 -31.84
C ILE A 9 6.27 -0.24 -30.80
N MET A 10 7.41 -0.72 -30.31
CA MET A 10 8.23 0.01 -29.33
C MET A 10 8.76 1.35 -29.87
N THR A 11 8.99 1.43 -31.19
CA THR A 11 9.46 2.65 -31.85
C THR A 11 8.31 3.64 -32.08
N GLU A 12 7.15 3.16 -32.52
CA GLU A 12 5.94 3.97 -32.74
C GLU A 12 5.40 4.53 -31.42
N SER A 13 5.41 3.75 -30.34
CA SER A 13 4.94 4.16 -29.00
C SER A 13 6.02 4.82 -28.14
N ARG A 14 7.07 5.38 -28.75
CA ARG A 14 8.24 5.87 -28.01
C ARG A 14 7.92 6.94 -26.97
N GLU A 15 7.16 7.94 -27.40
CA GLU A 15 6.78 9.06 -26.53
C GLU A 15 5.93 8.59 -25.35
N ASP A 16 5.06 7.61 -25.57
CA ASP A 16 4.16 7.07 -24.55
C ASP A 16 4.91 6.31 -23.45
N TRP A 17 5.84 5.43 -23.82
CA TRP A 17 6.62 4.73 -22.79
C TRP A 17 7.64 5.63 -22.10
N GLU A 18 8.16 6.68 -22.77
CA GLU A 18 8.99 7.71 -22.13
C GLU A 18 8.20 8.52 -21.08
N LYS A 19 6.94 8.87 -21.35
CA LYS A 19 6.03 9.47 -20.35
C LYS A 19 5.84 8.55 -19.15
N ILE A 20 5.53 7.26 -19.39
CA ILE A 20 5.32 6.28 -18.32
C ILE A 20 6.60 6.09 -17.49
N ALA A 21 7.77 5.98 -18.13
CA ALA A 21 9.05 5.85 -17.44
C ALA A 21 9.35 7.06 -16.55
N THR A 22 9.10 8.27 -17.06
CA THR A 22 9.27 9.51 -16.28
C THR A 22 8.29 9.56 -15.11
N GLY A 23 7.03 9.21 -15.34
CA GLY A 23 6.02 9.13 -14.27
C GLY A 23 6.40 8.12 -13.19
N LEU A 24 6.98 6.97 -13.55
CA LEU A 24 7.47 6.00 -12.55
C LEU A 24 8.69 6.51 -11.77
N LEU A 25 9.54 7.36 -12.36
CA LEU A 25 10.63 8.00 -11.61
C LEU A 25 10.12 9.01 -10.59
N GLU A 26 9.03 9.71 -10.90
CA GLU A 26 8.45 10.74 -10.02
C GLU A 26 7.53 10.15 -8.94
N TYR A 27 6.72 9.15 -9.29
CA TYR A 27 5.66 8.62 -8.43
C TYR A 27 5.92 7.20 -7.90
N GLU A 28 7.03 6.55 -8.31
CA GLU A 28 7.46 5.18 -8.00
C GLU A 28 6.53 4.06 -8.48
N THR A 29 5.21 4.26 -8.36
CA THR A 29 4.15 3.33 -8.74
C THR A 29 3.03 4.09 -9.44
N LEU A 30 2.54 3.49 -10.53
CA LEU A 30 1.36 3.94 -11.26
C LEU A 30 0.33 2.83 -11.32
N THR A 31 -0.94 3.18 -11.10
CA THR A 31 -2.07 2.29 -11.39
C THR A 31 -2.39 2.29 -12.89
N GLY A 32 -3.17 1.30 -13.36
CA GLY A 32 -3.56 1.23 -14.77
C GLY A 32 -4.38 2.44 -15.26
N GLU A 33 -5.22 3.00 -14.38
CA GLU A 33 -5.97 4.23 -14.66
C GLU A 33 -5.03 5.43 -14.80
N GLU A 34 -4.07 5.56 -13.88
CA GLU A 34 -3.06 6.63 -13.92
C GLU A 34 -2.15 6.54 -15.15
N ILE A 35 -1.82 5.33 -15.62
CA ILE A 35 -1.09 5.17 -16.88
C ILE A 35 -1.92 5.75 -18.03
N THR A 36 -3.22 5.45 -18.09
CA THR A 36 -4.10 5.95 -19.15
C THR A 36 -4.22 7.47 -19.09
N ASP A 37 -4.47 8.02 -17.91
CA ASP A 37 -4.57 9.46 -17.69
C ASP A 37 -3.24 10.19 -18.01
N LEU A 38 -2.10 9.60 -17.67
CA LEU A 38 -0.78 10.16 -17.97
C LEU A 38 -0.53 10.24 -19.48
N LEU A 39 -0.95 9.24 -20.25
CA LEU A 39 -0.87 9.27 -21.71
C LEU A 39 -1.75 10.37 -22.31
N ASP A 40 -2.91 10.62 -21.68
CA ASP A 40 -3.83 11.74 -21.99
C ASP A 40 -3.34 13.10 -21.45
N GLY A 41 -2.18 13.15 -20.79
CA GLY A 41 -1.55 14.38 -20.29
C GLY A 41 -2.02 14.83 -18.90
N LYS A 42 -2.70 13.96 -18.13
CA LYS A 42 -3.11 14.21 -16.75
C LYS A 42 -2.17 13.48 -15.78
N PRO A 43 -1.33 14.19 -15.01
CA PRO A 43 -0.42 13.53 -14.08
C PRO A 43 -1.16 12.98 -12.85
N PRO A 44 -0.64 11.91 -12.21
CA PRO A 44 -1.14 11.40 -10.93
C PRO A 44 -1.17 12.48 -9.85
N THR A 45 -2.23 12.46 -9.02
CA THR A 45 -2.28 13.28 -7.81
C THR A 45 -1.90 12.42 -6.61
N ARG A 46 -0.89 12.84 -5.86
CA ARG A 46 -0.55 12.23 -4.57
C ARG A 46 -0.93 13.21 -3.46
N PRO A 47 -1.64 12.76 -2.40
CA PRO A 47 -1.73 13.57 -1.20
C PRO A 47 -0.32 13.79 -0.67
N ASP A 48 -0.01 15.01 -0.26
CA ASP A 48 1.25 15.31 0.44
C ASP A 48 1.15 14.63 1.81
N LEU A 49 1.61 13.38 1.88
CA LEU A 49 1.67 12.63 3.12
C LEU A 49 2.86 13.19 3.90
N SER A 50 2.58 13.99 4.92
CA SER A 50 3.60 14.34 5.92
C SER A 50 4.26 13.06 6.41
N GLU A 51 5.58 13.08 6.63
CA GLU A 51 6.39 11.91 7.04
C GLU A 51 5.81 11.11 8.23
N GLU A 52 4.93 11.72 9.04
CA GLU A 52 4.21 11.10 10.15
C GLU A 52 3.13 10.08 9.74
N GLU A 53 2.55 10.18 8.53
CA GLU A 53 1.51 9.27 8.03
C GLU A 53 2.09 7.95 7.46
N LEU A 54 3.41 7.89 7.22
CA LEU A 54 4.10 6.74 6.62
C LEU A 54 4.60 5.72 7.64
N SER A 55 4.41 5.94 8.94
CA SER A 55 4.74 4.92 9.94
C SER A 55 3.80 3.72 9.74
N PRO A 56 4.31 2.51 9.40
CA PRO A 56 3.48 1.32 9.30
C PRO A 56 2.76 1.12 10.64
N GLY A 57 1.44 1.30 10.63
CA GLY A 57 0.60 0.96 11.77
C GLY A 57 0.83 -0.52 12.09
N SER A 58 1.37 -0.79 13.28
CA SER A 58 1.65 -2.16 13.70
C SER A 58 0.32 -2.94 13.66
N ALA A 59 0.18 -3.88 12.72
CA ALA A 59 -1.00 -4.73 12.58
C ALA A 59 -1.16 -5.70 13.77
N VAL A 60 -0.18 -5.74 14.67
CA VAL A 60 -0.27 -6.51 15.89
C VAL A 60 -0.97 -5.69 16.98
N PRO A 61 -2.06 -6.22 17.58
CA PRO A 61 -2.63 -5.60 18.76
C PRO A 61 -1.58 -5.56 19.87
N VAL A 62 -1.29 -4.38 20.38
CA VAL A 62 -0.45 -4.22 21.56
C VAL A 62 -1.21 -4.80 22.75
N ILE A 63 -0.88 -6.03 23.13
CA ILE A 63 -1.37 -6.63 24.37
C ILE A 63 -0.75 -5.84 25.52
N GLY A 64 -1.50 -4.84 26.01
CA GLY A 64 -1.12 -4.03 27.15
C GLY A 64 -0.74 -4.90 28.34
N LYS A 65 0.51 -4.75 28.79
CA LYS A 65 1.09 -5.31 30.02
C LYS A 65 0.02 -5.32 31.13
N ARG A 66 -0.28 -6.51 31.67
CA ARG A 66 -1.18 -6.70 32.82
C ARG A 66 -0.84 -5.68 33.91
N ARG A 67 -1.69 -4.68 34.12
CA ARG A 67 -1.70 -3.91 35.36
C ARG A 67 -2.15 -4.89 36.45
N LYS A 68 -1.25 -5.28 37.35
CA LYS A 68 -1.66 -5.91 38.62
C LYS A 68 -2.33 -4.84 39.48
N PRO A 69 -3.60 -4.99 39.91
CA PRO A 69 -4.10 -4.24 41.02
C PRO A 69 -3.88 -5.03 42.32
N LYS A 70 -3.58 -4.23 43.33
CA LYS A 70 -3.33 -4.52 44.73
C LYS A 70 -4.55 -5.22 45.36
N GLY A 71 -4.29 -6.20 46.23
CA GLY A 71 -5.34 -7.06 46.81
C GLY A 71 -6.35 -6.33 47.70
N ASP A 72 -7.58 -6.85 47.71
CA ASP A 72 -8.38 -7.25 48.87
C ASP A 72 -9.59 -8.06 48.37
N ALA A 73 -10.23 -8.82 49.26
CA ALA A 73 -11.11 -9.98 49.05
C ALA A 73 -12.28 -9.88 48.04
N GLY A 74 -12.64 -11.03 47.43
CA GLY A 74 -13.91 -11.23 46.72
C GLY A 74 -13.91 -12.43 45.75
N GLU A 75 -14.51 -13.54 46.18
CA GLU A 75 -14.71 -14.79 45.46
C GLU A 75 -15.78 -14.67 44.34
N ALA A 76 -15.47 -15.05 43.09
CA ALA A 76 -16.43 -15.57 42.07
C ALA A 76 -15.72 -15.93 40.74
N THR A 77 -15.52 -17.23 40.56
CA THR A 77 -15.77 -18.06 39.35
C THR A 77 -15.76 -17.40 37.95
N GLY A 78 -14.92 -17.95 37.06
CA GLY A 78 -15.12 -17.84 35.61
C GLY A 78 -13.87 -18.11 34.80
N ASP A 79 -13.49 -19.39 34.65
CA ASP A 79 -12.54 -19.82 33.62
C ASP A 79 -13.23 -19.71 32.25
N PRO A 80 -12.76 -18.90 31.28
CA PRO A 80 -13.31 -18.97 29.93
C PRO A 80 -12.72 -20.21 29.23
N GLU A 81 -13.49 -21.29 29.17
CA GLU A 81 -13.17 -22.43 28.31
C GLU A 81 -13.07 -21.97 26.84
N PRO A 82 -12.10 -22.51 26.06
CA PRO A 82 -12.00 -22.23 24.64
C PRO A 82 -13.16 -22.90 23.90
N ASN A 83 -13.92 -22.13 23.11
CA ASN A 83 -14.93 -22.68 22.23
C ASN A 83 -14.24 -23.29 20.99
N PRO A 84 -14.51 -24.56 20.62
CA PRO A 84 -13.89 -25.17 19.44
C PRO A 84 -14.38 -24.51 18.13
N ALA A 85 -13.60 -24.74 17.08
CA ALA A 85 -13.74 -24.17 15.74
C ALA A 85 -15.08 -24.48 15.04
#